data_AF-A0A139DCI3-F1
#
_entry.id   AF-A0A139DCI3-F1
#
_cell.length_a   1.000
_cell.length_b   1.000
_cell.length_c   1.000
_cell.angle_alpha   90.00
_cell.angle_beta   90.00
_cell.angle_gamma   90.00
#
_symmetry.space_group_name_H-M   'P 1'
#
loop_
_entity.id
_entity.type
_entity.pdbx_description
1 polymer ?
#
loop_
_entity_poly.entity_id
_entity_poly.type
_entity_poly.pdbx_seq_one_letter_code
_entity_poly.pdbx_strand_id
1 'polypeptide(L)'
;ALARDDRWAAQKLAKEALNYDRECVRATFILSKLQLRQGNFRDAGNQCLKAFEQNPEFGPEAVDRLMKLEREHGNVGRLAKRLRKLYQQYPSTSLLLALVECVERSSGRVAAIELLREELESHPSVRGLLRLVEMAGYEKGMASDEGRLISRIGHLLLANRPIYQCVSCGFSGQQLHWLCPSCKQWETIRPIQGVEAE
;
A
#
# COMPACT_ATOMS: atom_id res chain seq x y z
N ALA A 1 -18.11 19.29 1.10
CA ALA A 1 -17.91 19.06 -0.34
C ALA A 1 -18.08 17.58 -0.71
N LEU A 2 -17.13 16.69 -0.38
CA LEU A 2 -17.19 15.25 -0.76
C LEU A 2 -18.48 14.52 -0.35
N ALA A 3 -18.96 14.73 0.88
CA ALA A 3 -20.20 14.11 1.38
C ALA A 3 -21.47 14.62 0.67
N ARG A 4 -21.41 15.80 0.04
CA ARG A 4 -22.49 16.42 -0.71
C ARG A 4 -22.34 16.19 -2.23
N ASP A 5 -21.39 15.34 -2.64
CA ASP A 5 -20.93 15.15 -4.02
C ASP A 5 -20.60 16.45 -4.78
N ASP A 6 -20.23 17.51 -4.07
CA ASP A 6 -19.77 18.76 -4.66
C ASP A 6 -18.30 18.63 -5.08
N ARG A 7 -18.11 18.18 -6.31
CA ARG A 7 -16.79 17.83 -6.88
C ARG A 7 -15.92 19.06 -7.12
N TRP A 8 -16.51 20.15 -7.59
CA TRP A 8 -15.80 21.40 -7.86
C TRP A 8 -15.23 22.01 -6.59
N ALA A 9 -16.06 22.12 -5.54
CA ALA A 9 -15.59 22.61 -4.26
C ALA A 9 -14.56 21.67 -3.64
N ALA A 10 -14.76 20.35 -3.74
CA ALA A 10 -13.81 19.38 -3.20
C ALA A 10 -12.43 19.49 -3.88
N GLN A 11 -12.41 19.62 -5.21
CA GLN A 11 -11.18 19.77 -5.97
C GLN A 11 -10.48 21.10 -5.65
N LYS A 12 -11.23 22.20 -5.57
CA LYS A 12 -10.69 23.52 -5.19
C LYS A 12 -10.05 23.47 -3.81
N LEU A 13 -10.77 22.99 -2.80
CA LEU A 13 -10.28 22.89 -1.43
C LEU A 13 -9.05 21.98 -1.30
N ALA A 14 -9.01 20.86 -2.02
CA ALA A 14 -7.85 19.98 -2.01
C ALA A 14 -6.62 20.62 -2.67
N LYS A 15 -6.80 21.39 -3.74
CA LYS A 15 -5.71 22.16 -4.37
C LYS A 15 -5.23 23.30 -3.46
N GLU A 16 -6.15 23.99 -2.77
CA GLU A 16 -5.79 25.01 -1.78
C GLU A 16 -4.99 24.40 -0.63
N ALA A 17 -5.40 23.24 -0.10
CA ALA A 17 -4.62 22.52 0.90
C ALA A 17 -3.18 22.24 0.44
N LEU A 18 -2.98 21.79 -0.80
CA LEU A 18 -1.65 21.58 -1.38
C LEU A 18 -0.84 22.87 -1.60
N ASN A 19 -1.50 24.02 -1.73
CA ASN A 19 -0.82 25.31 -1.81
C ASN A 19 -0.31 25.76 -0.42
N TYR A 20 -1.07 25.46 0.64
CA TYR A 20 -0.65 25.74 2.02
C TYR A 20 0.40 24.74 2.52
N ASP A 21 0.23 23.47 2.18
CA ASP A 21 1.14 22.39 2.55
C ASP A 21 1.35 21.45 1.36
N ARG A 22 2.52 21.57 0.73
CA ARG A 22 2.90 20.74 -0.43
C ARG A 22 3.06 19.26 -0.08
N GLU A 23 3.30 18.92 1.18
CA GLU A 23 3.52 17.57 1.67
C GLU A 23 2.21 16.88 2.13
N CYS A 24 1.07 17.58 2.08
CA CYS A 24 -0.24 17.05 2.48
C CYS A 24 -0.73 15.90 1.57
N VAL A 25 -0.35 14.66 1.92
CA VAL A 25 -0.73 13.45 1.19
C VAL A 25 -2.25 13.24 1.17
N ARG A 26 -2.93 13.66 2.24
CA ARG A 26 -4.39 13.56 2.34
C ARG A 26 -5.08 14.27 1.17
N ALA A 27 -4.61 15.48 0.83
CA ALA A 27 -5.15 16.24 -0.27
C ALA A 27 -4.91 15.53 -1.62
N THR A 28 -3.73 14.96 -1.82
CA THR A 28 -3.39 14.14 -2.99
C THR A 28 -4.30 12.91 -3.12
N PHE A 29 -4.59 12.20 -2.03
CA PHE A 29 -5.54 11.07 -2.04
C PHE A 29 -6.99 11.50 -2.30
N ILE A 30 -7.41 12.67 -1.80
CA ILE A 30 -8.72 13.24 -2.14
C ILE A 30 -8.79 13.53 -3.64
N LEU A 31 -7.77 14.14 -4.22
CA LEU A 31 -7.70 14.40 -5.67
C LEU A 31 -7.74 13.10 -6.48
N SER A 32 -6.99 12.06 -6.08
CA SER A 32 -7.05 10.73 -6.71
C SER A 32 -8.48 10.18 -6.72
N LYS A 33 -9.17 10.21 -5.56
CA LYS A 33 -10.56 9.75 -5.44
C LYS A 33 -11.53 10.55 -6.32
N LEU A 34 -11.33 11.86 -6.45
CA LEU A 34 -12.14 12.71 -7.33
C LEU A 34 -11.92 12.36 -8.81
N GLN A 35 -10.67 12.07 -9.22
CA GLN A 35 -10.36 11.64 -10.58
C GLN A 35 -10.98 10.27 -10.89
N LEU A 36 -10.89 9.33 -9.94
CA LEU A 36 -11.51 8.01 -10.07
C LEU A 36 -13.02 8.11 -10.31
N ARG A 37 -13.72 8.95 -9.53
CA ARG A 37 -15.17 9.19 -9.71
C ARG A 37 -15.55 9.79 -11.07
N GLN A 38 -14.61 10.42 -11.75
CA GLN A 38 -14.81 11.02 -13.07
C GLN A 38 -14.46 10.06 -14.22
N GLY A 39 -13.99 8.84 -13.91
CA GLY A 39 -13.48 7.91 -14.91
C GLY A 39 -12.06 8.25 -15.40
N ASN A 40 -11.40 9.23 -14.79
CA ASN A 40 -10.04 9.65 -15.14
C ASN A 40 -9.01 8.75 -14.44
N PHE A 41 -9.02 7.46 -14.77
CA PHE A 41 -8.23 6.43 -14.08
C PHE A 41 -6.72 6.70 -14.14
N ARG A 42 -6.21 7.13 -15.30
CA ARG A 42 -4.78 7.47 -15.46
C ARG A 42 -4.34 8.57 -14.50
N ASP A 43 -5.15 9.61 -14.35
CA ASP A 43 -4.83 10.73 -13.45
C ASP A 43 -4.98 10.33 -11.99
N ALA A 44 -5.97 9.50 -11.65
CA ALA A 44 -6.10 8.93 -10.32
C ALA A 44 -4.85 8.13 -9.91
N GLY A 45 -4.31 7.30 -10.82
CA GLY A 45 -3.08 6.54 -10.62
C GLY A 45 -1.85 7.42 -10.50
N ASN A 46 -1.75 8.48 -11.32
CA ASN A 46 -0.68 9.46 -11.21
C ASN A 46 -0.67 10.18 -9.86
N GLN A 47 -1.84 10.50 -9.29
CA GLN A 47 -1.92 11.07 -7.94
C GLN A 47 -1.45 10.08 -6.87
N CYS A 48 -1.81 8.80 -6.96
CA CYS A 48 -1.27 7.79 -6.04
C CYS A 48 0.26 7.71 -6.14
N LEU A 49 0.80 7.73 -7.36
CA LEU A 49 2.25 7.64 -7.57
C LEU A 49 3.00 8.88 -7.09
N LYS A 50 2.37 10.07 -7.16
CA LYS A 50 2.91 11.31 -6.60
C LYS A 50 3.10 11.23 -5.08
N ALA A 51 2.23 10.48 -4.37
CA ALA A 51 2.30 10.39 -2.92
C ALA A 51 3.63 9.78 -2.40
N PHE A 52 4.28 8.92 -3.17
CA PHE A 52 5.59 8.37 -2.80
C PHE A 52 6.69 9.43 -2.76
N GLU A 53 6.68 10.38 -3.69
CA GLU A 53 7.63 11.49 -3.72
C GLU A 53 7.25 12.58 -2.71
N GLN A 54 5.95 12.76 -2.46
CA GLN A 54 5.41 13.76 -1.54
C GLN A 54 5.64 13.39 -0.08
N ASN A 55 5.39 12.15 0.33
CA ASN A 55 5.79 11.65 1.65
C ASN A 55 5.86 10.11 1.59
N PRO A 56 7.06 9.53 1.50
CA PRO A 56 7.26 8.09 1.39
C PRO A 56 6.65 7.27 2.53
N GLU A 57 6.44 7.85 3.72
CA GLU A 57 5.82 7.16 4.85
C GLU A 57 4.37 6.74 4.55
N PHE A 58 3.71 7.37 3.58
CA PHE A 58 2.39 6.99 3.09
C PHE A 58 2.43 6.13 1.82
N GLY A 59 3.61 5.66 1.42
CA GLY A 59 3.81 4.73 0.31
C GLY A 59 2.92 3.48 0.38
N PRO A 60 2.76 2.82 1.54
CA PRO A 60 1.84 1.69 1.70
C PRO A 60 0.38 2.03 1.34
N GLU A 61 -0.13 3.17 1.82
CA GLU A 61 -1.47 3.65 1.47
C GLU A 61 -1.59 4.03 -0.01
N ALA A 62 -0.53 4.58 -0.58
CA ALA A 62 -0.48 4.97 -1.98
C ALA A 62 -0.47 3.73 -2.91
N VAL A 63 0.31 2.71 -2.59
CA VAL A 63 0.40 1.48 -3.38
C VAL A 63 -0.90 0.70 -3.36
N ASP A 64 -1.56 0.61 -2.20
CA ASP A 64 -2.83 -0.12 -2.07
C ASP A 64 -3.93 0.52 -2.94
N ARG A 65 -4.00 1.84 -2.95
CA ARG A 65 -4.94 2.60 -3.79
C ARG A 65 -4.64 2.42 -5.27
N LEU A 66 -3.36 2.50 -5.65
CA LEU A 66 -2.92 2.30 -7.03
C LEU A 66 -3.22 0.88 -7.53
N MET A 67 -2.91 -0.14 -6.72
CA MET A 67 -3.14 -1.54 -7.08
C MET A 67 -4.64 -1.83 -7.20
N LYS A 68 -5.47 -1.30 -6.29
CA LYS A 68 -6.93 -1.41 -6.42
C LYS A 68 -7.42 -0.82 -7.74
N LEU A 69 -6.99 0.41 -8.06
CA LEU A 69 -7.34 1.09 -9.30
C LEU A 69 -6.96 0.27 -10.54
N GLU A 70 -5.73 -0.26 -10.58
CA GLU A 70 -5.21 -0.98 -11.74
C GLU A 70 -5.81 -2.39 -11.88
N ARG A 71 -6.22 -3.02 -10.78
CA ARG A 71 -7.01 -4.27 -10.82
C ARG A 71 -8.41 -4.04 -11.41
N GLU A 72 -9.05 -2.93 -11.09
CA GLU A 72 -10.43 -2.62 -11.53
C GLU A 72 -10.50 -2.01 -12.93
N HIS A 73 -9.54 -1.16 -13.29
CA HIS A 73 -9.64 -0.29 -14.47
C HIS A 73 -8.39 -0.27 -15.35
N GLY A 74 -7.36 -1.04 -15.01
CA GLY A 74 -6.04 -0.92 -15.63
C GLY A 74 -5.37 -2.26 -15.94
N ASN A 75 -4.05 -2.25 -15.87
CA ASN A 75 -3.24 -3.45 -16.10
C ASN A 75 -2.10 -3.49 -15.08
N VAL A 76 -2.34 -4.26 -14.02
CA VAL A 76 -1.38 -4.49 -12.93
C VAL A 76 0.01 -4.91 -13.43
N GLY A 77 0.11 -5.77 -14.46
CA GLY A 77 1.41 -6.21 -14.97
C GLY A 77 2.25 -5.08 -15.55
N ARG A 78 1.63 -4.04 -16.13
CA ARG A 78 2.35 -2.87 -16.69
C ARG A 78 3.04 -2.02 -15.63
N LEU A 79 2.65 -2.13 -14.36
CA LEU A 79 3.26 -1.39 -13.27
C LEU A 79 4.61 -1.95 -12.80
N ALA A 80 4.98 -3.19 -13.16
CA ALA A 80 6.15 -3.88 -12.63
C ALA A 80 7.44 -3.03 -12.67
N LYS A 81 7.74 -2.41 -13.82
CA LYS A 81 8.93 -1.55 -13.98
C LYS A 81 8.87 -0.31 -13.10
N ARG A 82 7.68 0.28 -12.90
CA ARG A 82 7.51 1.50 -12.11
C ARG A 82 7.58 1.19 -10.62
N LEU A 83 6.88 0.14 -10.15
CA LEU A 83 6.95 -0.28 -8.75
C LEU A 83 8.34 -0.78 -8.36
N ARG A 84 9.07 -1.43 -9.27
CA ARG A 84 10.47 -1.80 -9.01
C ARG A 84 11.35 -0.60 -8.69
N LYS A 85 11.22 0.49 -9.47
CA LYS A 85 11.96 1.72 -9.20
C LYS A 85 11.57 2.36 -7.87
N LEU A 86 10.27 2.41 -7.58
CA LEU A 86 9.79 2.93 -6.29
C LEU A 86 10.30 2.09 -5.12
N TYR A 87 10.31 0.76 -5.25
CA TYR A 87 10.77 -0.15 -4.21
C TYR A 87 12.26 -0.01 -3.94
N GLN A 88 13.07 0.17 -4.98
CA GLN A 88 14.51 0.46 -4.83
C GLN A 88 14.78 1.76 -4.05
N GLN A 89 13.86 2.72 -4.12
CA GLN A 89 14.00 4.02 -3.46
C GLN A 89 13.37 4.05 -2.05
N TYR A 90 12.24 3.36 -1.89
CA TYR A 90 11.40 3.38 -0.70
C TYR A 90 10.93 1.94 -0.37
N PRO A 91 11.85 1.05 0.06
CA PRO A 91 11.50 -0.33 0.35
C PRO A 91 10.46 -0.40 1.48
N SER A 92 9.41 -1.17 1.24
CA SER A 92 8.37 -1.48 2.23
C SER A 92 7.70 -2.79 1.84
N THR A 93 7.19 -3.50 2.84
CA THR A 93 6.48 -4.76 2.64
C THR A 93 5.31 -4.61 1.66
N SER A 94 4.46 -3.60 1.82
CA SER A 94 3.31 -3.42 0.93
C SER A 94 3.72 -3.16 -0.51
N LEU A 95 4.80 -2.40 -0.74
CA LEU A 95 5.30 -2.13 -2.08
C LEU A 95 5.96 -3.36 -2.72
N LEU A 96 6.70 -4.16 -1.94
CA LEU A 96 7.24 -5.45 -2.39
C LEU A 96 6.11 -6.38 -2.83
N LEU A 97 5.08 -6.56 -2.01
CA LEU A 97 3.95 -7.44 -2.32
C LEU A 97 3.20 -6.99 -3.57
N ALA A 98 3.02 -5.68 -3.76
CA ALA A 98 2.45 -5.12 -4.98
C ALA A 98 3.32 -5.39 -6.22
N LEU A 99 4.64 -5.21 -6.10
CA LEU A 99 5.59 -5.53 -7.17
C LEU A 99 5.56 -7.02 -7.53
N VAL A 100 5.50 -7.91 -6.55
CA VAL A 100 5.39 -9.36 -6.76
C VAL A 100 4.12 -9.70 -7.54
N GLU A 101 2.97 -9.11 -7.23
CA GLU A 101 1.75 -9.30 -8.04
C GLU A 101 1.93 -8.80 -9.48
N CYS A 102 2.57 -7.64 -9.68
CA CYS A 102 2.85 -7.13 -11.01
C CYS A 102 3.74 -8.10 -11.81
N VAL A 103 4.80 -8.63 -11.19
CA VAL A 103 5.71 -9.59 -11.82
C VAL A 103 5.01 -10.92 -12.10
N GLU A 104 4.16 -11.40 -11.18
CA GLU A 104 3.37 -12.63 -11.39
C GLU A 104 2.52 -12.51 -12.65
N ARG A 105 1.87 -11.36 -12.86
CA ARG A 105 1.03 -11.10 -14.03
C ARG A 105 1.81 -10.82 -15.32
N SER A 106 3.00 -10.24 -15.24
CA SER A 106 3.78 -9.87 -16.44
C SER A 106 4.74 -10.96 -16.91
N SER A 107 5.33 -11.70 -15.95
CA SER A 107 6.48 -12.58 -16.16
C SER A 107 6.24 -13.99 -15.60
N GLY A 108 5.07 -14.24 -15.02
CA GLY A 108 4.68 -15.54 -14.50
C GLY A 108 5.06 -15.77 -13.04
N ARG A 109 4.46 -16.83 -12.47
CA ARG A 109 4.54 -17.15 -11.05
C ARG A 109 5.96 -17.46 -10.55
N VAL A 110 6.72 -18.24 -11.31
CA VAL A 110 8.10 -18.61 -10.97
C VAL A 110 8.98 -17.37 -10.76
N ALA A 111 8.89 -16.40 -11.68
CA ALA A 111 9.65 -15.15 -11.57
C ALA A 111 9.23 -14.31 -10.34
N ALA A 112 7.95 -14.37 -9.96
CA ALA A 112 7.46 -13.66 -8.78
C ALA A 112 7.87 -14.33 -7.47
N ILE A 113 7.91 -15.67 -7.43
CA ILE A 113 8.43 -16.44 -6.29
C ILE A 113 9.92 -16.15 -6.09
N GLU A 114 10.70 -16.16 -7.17
CA GLU A 114 12.15 -15.90 -7.06
C GLU A 114 12.44 -14.49 -6.58
N LEU A 115 11.75 -13.49 -7.14
CA LEU A 115 11.83 -12.11 -6.64
C LEU A 115 11.51 -12.03 -5.14
N LEU A 116 10.42 -12.68 -4.70
CA LEU A 116 10.01 -12.61 -3.30
C LEU A 116 11.02 -13.34 -2.39
N ARG A 117 11.62 -14.44 -2.83
CA ARG A 117 12.69 -15.13 -2.10
C ARG A 117 13.91 -14.24 -1.93
N GLU A 118 14.44 -13.71 -3.03
CA GLU A 118 15.62 -12.83 -3.04
C GLU A 118 15.42 -11.62 -2.11
N GLU A 119 14.26 -10.98 -2.19
CA GLU A 119 13.96 -9.80 -1.37
C GLU A 119 13.79 -10.12 0.10
N LEU A 120 13.21 -11.28 0.46
CA LEU A 120 13.05 -11.68 1.86
C LEU A 120 14.35 -12.03 2.56
N GLU A 121 15.41 -12.39 1.82
CA GLU A 121 16.74 -12.60 2.40
C GLU A 121 17.34 -11.28 2.91
N SER A 122 17.05 -10.16 2.24
CA SER A 122 17.57 -8.82 2.60
C SER A 122 16.58 -7.98 3.42
N HIS A 123 15.28 -8.17 3.21
CA HIS A 123 14.19 -7.41 3.83
C HIS A 123 13.14 -8.37 4.41
N PRO A 124 13.43 -9.03 5.56
CA PRO A 124 12.52 -9.99 6.16
C PRO A 124 11.19 -9.36 6.55
N SER A 125 10.09 -10.01 6.18
CA SER A 125 8.74 -9.59 6.52
C SER A 125 7.83 -10.80 6.73
N VAL A 126 7.03 -10.79 7.80
CA VAL A 126 6.05 -11.86 8.06
C VAL A 126 5.03 -11.92 6.93
N ARG A 127 4.50 -10.77 6.48
CA ARG A 127 3.54 -10.74 5.36
C ARG A 127 4.17 -11.25 4.07
N GLY A 128 5.43 -10.90 3.81
CA GLY A 128 6.19 -11.42 2.67
C GLY A 128 6.40 -12.94 2.75
N LEU A 129 6.79 -13.46 3.92
CA LEU A 129 6.96 -14.89 4.16
C LEU A 129 5.65 -15.67 3.97
N LEU A 130 4.55 -15.18 4.52
CA LEU A 130 3.23 -15.80 4.35
C LEU A 130 2.83 -15.82 2.87
N ARG A 131 3.08 -14.72 2.15
CA ARG A 131 2.86 -14.68 0.70
C ARG A 131 3.73 -15.68 -0.05
N LEU A 132 4.99 -15.86 0.35
CA LEU A 132 5.88 -16.84 -0.26
C LEU A 132 5.39 -18.27 -0.05
N VAL A 133 4.99 -18.63 1.17
CA VAL A 133 4.42 -19.94 1.50
C VAL A 133 3.15 -20.20 0.70
N GLU A 134 2.27 -19.21 0.61
CA GLU A 134 1.10 -19.28 -0.26
C GLU A 134 1.53 -19.52 -1.70
N MET A 135 2.43 -18.71 -2.26
CA MET A 135 2.79 -18.79 -3.67
C MET A 135 3.45 -20.13 -4.04
N ALA A 136 4.39 -20.60 -3.23
CA ALA A 136 5.09 -21.87 -3.45
C ALA A 136 4.17 -23.10 -3.28
N GLY A 137 3.17 -23.04 -2.38
CA GLY A 137 2.28 -24.16 -2.09
C GLY A 137 1.38 -24.60 -3.27
N TYR A 138 1.11 -23.72 -4.24
CA TYR A 138 0.23 -24.06 -5.38
C TYR A 138 0.93 -24.77 -6.55
N GLU A 139 2.26 -24.75 -6.65
CA GLU A 139 2.95 -25.32 -7.83
C GLU A 139 2.88 -26.86 -7.92
N LYS A 140 2.46 -27.56 -6.86
CA LYS A 140 2.52 -29.04 -6.83
C LYS A 140 1.35 -29.78 -6.17
N GLY A 141 0.28 -29.10 -5.75
CA GLY A 141 -0.67 -29.72 -4.80
C GLY A 141 -0.01 -30.14 -3.47
N MET A 142 1.21 -29.65 -3.23
CA MET A 142 2.11 -29.95 -2.11
C MET A 142 2.22 -28.75 -1.17
N ALA A 143 1.13 -28.05 -0.87
CA ALA A 143 1.13 -27.35 0.40
C ALA A 143 1.15 -28.45 1.47
N SER A 144 2.32 -28.68 2.08
CA SER A 144 2.39 -29.58 3.23
C SER A 144 1.41 -29.08 4.29
N ASP A 145 0.87 -29.99 5.11
CA ASP A 145 -0.07 -29.59 6.16
C ASP A 145 0.53 -28.50 7.08
N GLU A 146 1.85 -28.53 7.27
CA GLU A 146 2.63 -27.55 7.99
C GLU A 146 2.64 -26.18 7.29
N GLY A 147 2.84 -26.13 5.97
CA GLY A 147 2.82 -24.87 5.21
C GLY A 147 1.45 -24.17 5.29
N ARG A 148 0.35 -24.95 5.19
CA ARG A 148 -1.01 -24.43 5.39
C ARG A 148 -1.22 -23.95 6.82
N LEU A 149 -0.72 -24.69 7.81
CA LEU A 149 -0.82 -24.30 9.21
C LEU A 149 -0.07 -23.00 9.48
N ILE A 150 1.17 -22.87 8.99
CA ILE A 150 1.99 -21.66 9.13
C ILE A 150 1.28 -20.45 8.51
N SER A 151 0.76 -20.59 7.28
CA SER A 151 0.01 -19.52 6.62
C SER A 151 -1.21 -19.09 7.46
N ARG A 152 -2.03 -20.05 7.90
CA ARG A 152 -3.23 -19.77 8.71
C ARG A 152 -2.91 -19.12 10.05
N ILE A 153 -1.95 -19.66 10.80
CA ILE A 153 -1.57 -19.11 12.12
C ILE A 153 -0.92 -17.74 11.96
N GLY A 154 -0.05 -17.56 10.97
CA GLY A 154 0.57 -16.26 10.68
C GLY A 154 -0.46 -15.17 10.40
N HIS A 155 -1.48 -15.46 9.56
CA HIS A 155 -2.57 -14.52 9.32
C HIS A 155 -3.36 -14.19 10.60
N LEU A 156 -3.62 -15.17 11.46
CA LEU A 156 -4.29 -14.93 12.75
C LEU A 156 -3.46 -14.05 13.70
N LEU A 157 -2.14 -14.24 13.72
CA LEU A 157 -1.23 -13.42 14.53
C LEU A 157 -1.17 -11.96 14.06
N LEU A 158 -1.35 -11.73 12.75
CA LEU A 158 -1.38 -10.38 12.17
C LEU A 158 -2.75 -9.71 12.26
N ALA A 159 -3.85 -10.47 12.24
CA ALA A 159 -5.21 -9.93 12.06
C ALA A 159 -5.64 -8.86 13.09
N ASN A 160 -5.15 -8.92 14.32
CA ASN A 160 -5.52 -7.99 15.40
C ASN A 160 -4.39 -7.02 15.79
N ARG A 161 -3.29 -7.00 15.02
CA ARG A 161 -2.18 -6.08 15.30
C ARG A 161 -2.52 -4.67 14.84
N PRO A 162 -2.12 -3.63 15.58
CA PRO A 162 -2.11 -2.29 15.04
C PRO A 162 -1.11 -2.23 13.89
N ILE A 163 -1.49 -1.54 12.81
CA ILE A 163 -0.63 -1.27 11.66
C ILE A 163 -0.30 0.22 11.53
N TYR A 164 -0.93 1.06 12.36
CA TYR A 164 -0.70 2.49 12.45
C TYR A 164 -0.37 2.90 13.88
N GLN A 165 0.53 3.89 14.03
CA GLN A 165 0.85 4.52 15.30
C GLN A 165 1.02 6.04 15.15
N CYS A 166 0.54 6.78 16.14
CA CYS A 166 0.77 8.21 16.29
C CYS A 166 2.18 8.47 16.82
N VAL A 167 3.01 9.17 16.05
CA VAL A 167 4.39 9.52 16.45
C VAL A 167 4.45 10.56 17.57
N SER A 168 3.34 11.25 17.86
CA SER A 168 3.26 12.26 18.93
C SER A 168 2.87 11.67 20.29
N CYS A 169 1.92 10.73 20.33
CA CYS A 169 1.34 10.25 21.60
C CYS A 169 1.26 8.72 21.74
N GLY A 170 1.71 7.96 20.74
CA GLY A 170 1.73 6.50 20.79
C GLY A 170 0.39 5.79 20.55
N PHE A 171 -0.71 6.53 20.35
CA PHE A 171 -2.00 5.93 19.96
C PHE A 171 -1.81 5.02 18.75
N SER A 172 -2.26 3.77 18.84
CA SER A 172 -2.12 2.78 17.78
C SER A 172 -3.46 2.18 17.37
N GLY A 173 -3.56 1.75 16.12
CA GLY A 173 -4.80 1.20 15.57
C GLY A 173 -4.61 0.55 14.21
N GLN A 174 -5.70 0.02 13.66
CA GLN A 174 -5.71 -0.65 12.36
C GLN A 174 -6.09 0.25 11.18
N GLN A 175 -6.56 1.45 11.46
CA GLN A 175 -6.99 2.40 10.45
C GLN A 175 -6.15 3.66 10.52
N LEU A 176 -5.84 4.21 9.34
CA LEU A 176 -5.22 5.52 9.26
C LEU A 176 -6.23 6.59 9.68
N HIS A 177 -5.93 7.29 10.77
CA HIS A 177 -6.65 8.49 11.18
C HIS A 177 -5.82 9.73 10.85
N TRP A 178 -6.34 10.60 9.99
CA TRP A 178 -5.70 11.89 9.69
C TRP A 178 -5.66 12.84 10.88
N LEU A 179 -6.64 12.73 11.79
CA LEU A 179 -6.67 13.43 13.06
C LEU A 179 -6.53 12.38 14.16
N CYS A 180 -5.46 12.45 14.96
CA CYS A 180 -5.23 11.48 16.01
C CYS A 180 -6.40 11.49 17.03
N PRO A 181 -7.06 10.35 17.28
CA PRO A 181 -8.17 10.28 18.24
C PRO A 181 -7.76 10.62 19.67
N SER A 182 -6.50 10.41 20.04
CA SER A 182 -5.96 10.70 21.36
C SER A 182 -5.49 12.16 21.50
N CYS A 183 -4.38 12.54 20.85
CA CYS A 183 -3.79 13.87 21.02
C CYS A 183 -4.40 14.99 20.15
N LYS A 184 -5.37 14.65 19.27
CA LYS A 184 -6.03 15.61 18.36
C LYS A 184 -5.09 16.38 17.43
N GLN A 185 -3.88 15.87 17.19
CA GLN A 185 -2.97 16.42 16.18
C GLN A 185 -3.28 15.83 14.80
N TRP A 186 -3.08 16.65 13.77
CA TRP A 186 -3.24 16.26 12.37
C TRP A 186 -1.98 15.61 11.83
N GLU A 187 -2.15 14.62 10.97
CA GLU A 187 -1.10 13.99 10.18
C GLU A 187 0.09 13.51 11.04
N THR A 188 -0.17 12.96 12.22
CA THR A 188 0.85 12.34 13.09
C THR A 188 0.79 10.81 13.12
N ILE A 189 -0.25 10.21 12.55
CA ILE A 189 -0.38 8.74 12.47
C ILE A 189 0.33 8.24 11.21
N ARG A 190 1.18 7.23 11.37
CA ARG A 190 2.03 6.63 10.33
C ARG A 190 1.94 5.10 10.35
N PRO A 191 2.17 4.41 9.21
CA PRO A 191 2.34 2.96 9.22
C PRO A 191 3.49 2.55 10.15
N ILE A 192 3.26 1.50 10.94
CA ILE A 192 4.31 0.92 11.78
C ILE A 192 5.32 0.21 10.89
N GLN A 193 6.61 0.47 11.10
CA GLN A 193 7.71 -0.17 10.37
C GLN A 193 8.22 -1.41 11.14
N GLY A 194 8.69 -2.42 10.42
CA GLY A 194 9.36 -3.60 10.96
C GLY A 194 8.81 -4.92 10.42
N VAL A 195 9.45 -6.02 10.83
CA VAL A 195 9.23 -7.37 10.28
C VAL A 195 7.75 -7.81 10.33
N GLU A 196 7.00 -7.39 11.35
CA GLU A 196 5.58 -7.75 11.51
C GLU A 196 4.60 -6.78 10.81
N ALA A 197 5.08 -5.67 10.24
CA ALA A 197 4.26 -4.58 9.70
C ALA A 197 4.70 -4.17 8.26
N GLU A 198 5.30 -2.98 8.09
CA GLU A 198 5.88 -2.50 6.83
C GLU A 198 7.38 -2.75 6.71
#